data_AF-A0A553HQS9-F1
#
_entry.id   AF-A0A553HQS9-F1
#
_cell.length_a   1.000
_cell.length_b   1.000
_cell.length_c   1.000
_cell.angle_alpha   90.00
_cell.angle_beta   90.00
_cell.angle_gamma   90.00
#
_symmetry.space_group_name_H-M   'P 1'
#
loop_
_entity.id
_entity.type
_entity.pdbx_description
1 polymer ?
#
loop_
_entity_poly.entity_id
_entity_poly.type
_entity_poly.pdbx_seq_one_letter_code
_entity_poly.pdbx_strand_id
1 'polypeptide(L)'
;MNVKLQGSDESLFNLVESRDGPRDNASPFKRALGENEPFDAGFIGASERDCQAWALEMQARYNFIEQDLIGILDKRSASDETLLIQFYSRAPGVEIADEGIFPKETDKWHDFRINYRDAEALTSSLQFGASDVVYPVYFGRKEELTNERGIFDVSRAENICIGEES
;
A
#
# COMPACT_ATOMS: atom_id res chain seq x y z
N MET A 1 -4.49 20.08 -10.55
CA MET A 1 -4.29 18.81 -11.26
C MET A 1 -5.37 17.87 -10.77
N ASN A 2 -6.41 17.61 -11.57
CA ASN A 2 -7.52 16.73 -11.17
C ASN A 2 -7.11 15.28 -11.43
N VAL A 3 -6.59 14.61 -10.41
CA VAL A 3 -6.40 13.15 -10.46
C VAL A 3 -7.78 12.53 -10.23
N LYS A 4 -8.51 12.27 -11.32
CA LYS A 4 -9.68 11.40 -11.27
C LYS A 4 -9.17 9.96 -11.26
N LEU A 5 -9.20 9.33 -10.08
CA LEU A 5 -9.13 7.88 -9.98
C LEU A 5 -10.44 7.33 -10.56
N GLN A 6 -10.50 7.12 -11.88
CA GLN A 6 -11.67 6.54 -12.52
C GLN A 6 -11.58 5.00 -12.46
N GLY A 7 -12.43 4.41 -11.62
CA GLY A 7 -12.71 2.97 -11.54
C GLY A 7 -13.55 2.67 -10.29
N SER A 8 -14.81 2.25 -10.51
CA SER A 8 -15.83 1.77 -9.54
C SER A 8 -16.15 2.61 -8.30
N ASP A 9 -17.43 2.64 -7.92
CA ASP A 9 -17.97 3.31 -6.70
C ASP A 9 -17.46 2.70 -5.36
N GLU A 10 -16.50 1.77 -5.40
CA GLU A 10 -15.95 1.05 -4.26
C GLU A 10 -14.41 1.05 -4.32
N SER A 11 -13.78 2.22 -4.19
CA SER A 11 -12.34 2.26 -3.93
C SER A 11 -12.04 1.71 -2.53
N LEU A 12 -11.11 0.76 -2.44
CA LEU A 12 -10.54 0.27 -1.17
C LEU A 12 -9.81 1.36 -0.38
N PHE A 13 -9.44 2.47 -1.03
CA PHE A 13 -8.63 3.51 -0.45
C PHE A 13 -9.49 4.71 -0.04
N ASN A 14 -9.17 5.25 1.14
CA ASN A 14 -9.66 6.55 1.52
C ASN A 14 -8.57 7.62 1.33
N LEU A 15 -9.01 8.82 1.01
CA LEU A 15 -8.20 10.02 0.84
C LEU A 15 -7.87 10.64 2.20
N VAL A 16 -6.57 10.79 2.46
CA VAL A 16 -6.04 11.48 3.63
C VAL A 16 -5.46 12.83 3.20
N GLU A 17 -6.11 13.92 3.60
CA GLU A 17 -5.74 15.29 3.21
C GLU A 17 -5.11 16.07 4.38
N SER A 18 -5.48 15.74 5.62
CA SER A 18 -5.08 16.46 6.84
C SER A 18 -4.38 15.56 7.86
N ARG A 19 -3.40 16.13 8.56
CA ARG A 19 -2.65 15.47 9.65
C ARG A 19 -3.46 15.30 10.93
N ASP A 20 -4.55 16.06 11.08
CA ASP A 20 -5.37 16.03 12.31
C ASP A 20 -6.15 14.71 12.46
N GLY A 21 -6.18 13.87 11.40
CA GLY A 21 -6.87 12.59 11.40
C GLY A 21 -8.40 12.74 11.34
N PRO A 22 -9.12 11.62 11.49
CA PRO A 22 -10.58 11.63 11.54
C PRO A 22 -11.05 12.26 12.86
N ARG A 23 -12.04 13.17 12.78
CA ARG A 23 -12.51 13.94 13.95
C ARG A 23 -13.23 13.10 14.99
N ASP A 24 -13.83 11.99 14.58
CA ASP A 24 -14.48 11.03 15.46
C ASP A 24 -14.34 9.59 14.92
N ASN A 25 -14.68 8.60 15.73
CA ASN A 25 -14.66 7.18 15.35
C ASN A 25 -15.75 6.81 14.30
N ALA A 26 -16.59 7.76 13.88
CA ALA A 26 -17.81 7.50 13.12
C ALA A 26 -17.78 8.08 11.69
N SER A 27 -16.90 9.04 11.41
CA SER A 27 -16.77 9.67 10.11
C SER A 27 -15.56 9.09 9.36
N PRO A 28 -15.77 8.17 8.40
CA PRO A 28 -14.68 7.68 7.58
C PRO A 28 -14.07 8.82 6.78
N PHE A 29 -12.78 8.70 6.50
CA PHE A 29 -12.09 9.53 5.52
C PHE A 29 -12.90 9.61 4.20
N LYS A 30 -12.80 10.74 3.51
CA LYS A 30 -13.41 10.88 2.17
C LYS A 30 -12.74 9.90 1.22
N ARG A 31 -13.41 9.51 0.14
CA ARG A 31 -12.80 8.73 -0.96
C ARG A 31 -12.36 9.60 -2.14
N ALA A 32 -12.97 10.76 -2.29
CA ALA A 32 -12.67 11.71 -3.35
C ALA A 32 -13.00 13.13 -2.92
N LEU A 33 -12.38 14.10 -3.61
CA LEU A 33 -12.76 15.50 -3.56
C LEU A 33 -14.04 15.75 -4.35
N GLY A 34 -14.88 16.68 -3.87
CA GLY A 34 -15.92 17.27 -4.72
C GLY A 34 -15.32 18.05 -5.91
N GLU A 35 -16.11 18.26 -6.98
CA GLU A 35 -15.62 18.90 -8.24
C GLU A 35 -14.94 20.26 -8.05
N ASN A 36 -15.29 20.99 -6.99
CA ASN A 36 -14.73 22.31 -6.67
C ASN A 36 -14.18 22.39 -5.24
N GLU A 37 -13.97 21.24 -4.59
CA GLU A 37 -13.43 21.20 -3.25
C GLU A 37 -11.90 21.33 -3.31
N PRO A 38 -11.29 22.29 -2.58
CA PRO A 38 -9.85 22.39 -2.52
C PRO A 38 -9.27 21.22 -1.71
N PHE A 39 -8.18 20.64 -2.21
CA PHE A 39 -7.41 19.65 -1.47
C PHE A 39 -6.72 20.30 -0.26
N ASP A 40 -6.86 19.70 0.91
CA ASP A 40 -6.07 20.13 2.09
C ASP A 40 -4.60 19.72 1.90
N ALA A 41 -3.69 20.68 2.08
CA ALA A 41 -2.28 20.52 1.79
C ALA A 41 -1.47 19.86 2.92
N GLY A 42 -2.11 19.29 3.94
CA GLY A 42 -1.45 18.76 5.15
C GLY A 42 -0.34 17.73 4.88
N PHE A 43 -0.44 16.98 3.77
CA PHE A 43 0.58 16.02 3.33
C PHE A 43 1.38 16.48 2.10
N ILE A 44 1.06 17.63 1.49
CA ILE A 44 1.84 18.15 0.36
C ILE A 44 3.24 18.53 0.86
N GLY A 45 4.26 17.88 0.29
CA GLY A 45 5.66 18.08 0.68
C GLY A 45 6.08 17.33 1.94
N ALA A 46 5.20 16.49 2.52
CA ALA A 46 5.58 15.57 3.59
C ALA A 46 6.59 14.53 3.08
N SER A 47 7.50 14.12 3.95
CA SER A 47 8.39 13.00 3.66
C SER A 47 7.67 11.66 3.85
N GLU A 48 8.18 10.58 3.24
CA GLU A 48 7.66 9.22 3.49
C GLU A 48 7.67 8.89 4.99
N ARG A 49 8.72 9.30 5.71
CA ARG A 49 8.83 9.10 7.16
C ARG A 49 7.73 9.81 7.94
N ASP A 50 7.32 11.01 7.51
CA ASP A 50 6.21 11.72 8.14
C ASP A 50 4.89 10.97 7.92
N CYS A 51 4.66 10.45 6.69
CA CYS A 51 3.49 9.64 6.37
C CYS A 51 3.45 8.35 7.20
N GLN A 52 4.58 7.65 7.29
CA GLN A 52 4.73 6.42 8.09
C GLN A 52 4.45 6.66 9.57
N ALA A 53 5.04 7.70 10.16
CA ALA A 53 4.84 8.04 11.57
C ALA A 53 3.38 8.38 11.86
N TRP A 54 2.76 9.21 11.01
CA TRP A 54 1.34 9.54 11.12
C TRP A 54 0.45 8.30 11.01
N ALA A 55 0.74 7.41 10.06
CA ALA A 55 -0.06 6.21 9.84
C ALA A 55 -0.04 5.26 11.03
N LEU A 56 1.13 4.99 11.61
CA LEU A 56 1.25 4.15 12.81
C LEU A 56 0.50 4.77 13.99
N GLU A 57 0.58 6.09 14.16
CA GLU A 57 -0.15 6.81 15.22
C GLU A 57 -1.67 6.68 15.04
N MET A 58 -2.17 6.86 13.80
CA MET A 58 -3.60 6.78 13.51
C MET A 58 -4.13 5.34 13.58
N GLN A 59 -3.41 4.37 13.02
CA GLN A 59 -3.77 2.94 13.09
C GLN A 59 -3.83 2.43 14.53
N ALA A 60 -2.97 2.94 15.42
CA ALA A 60 -3.02 2.61 16.84
C ALA A 60 -4.24 3.23 17.57
N ARG A 61 -4.79 4.33 17.05
CA ARG A 61 -5.93 5.05 17.65
C ARG A 61 -7.29 4.61 17.10
N TYR A 62 -7.35 4.26 15.82
CA TYR A 62 -8.58 4.02 15.08
C TYR A 62 -8.55 2.65 14.43
N ASN A 63 -9.43 1.76 14.88
CA ASN A 63 -9.51 0.37 14.42
C ASN A 63 -10.11 0.19 13.02
N PHE A 64 -10.77 1.21 12.47
CA PHE A 64 -11.30 1.19 11.09
C PHE A 64 -10.26 1.56 10.04
N ILE A 65 -9.07 2.02 10.46
CA ILE A 65 -7.96 2.27 9.55
C ILE A 65 -7.24 0.93 9.37
N GLU A 66 -7.16 0.51 8.11
CA GLU A 66 -6.47 -0.72 7.72
C GLU A 66 -5.06 -0.74 8.32
N GLN A 67 -4.71 -1.85 8.95
CA GLN A 67 -3.47 -1.95 9.69
C GLN A 67 -2.31 -2.20 8.74
N ASP A 68 -1.16 -1.63 9.07
CA ASP A 68 0.12 -1.99 8.46
C ASP A 68 0.23 -1.72 6.94
N LEU A 69 -0.69 -0.96 6.36
CA LEU A 69 -0.62 -0.54 4.95
C LEU A 69 -0.87 0.97 4.79
N ILE A 70 -0.08 1.59 3.91
CA ILE A 70 -0.33 2.95 3.42
C ILE A 70 -0.08 3.07 1.92
N GLY A 71 -0.87 3.90 1.26
CA GLY A 71 -0.64 4.34 -0.11
C GLY A 71 -0.17 5.80 -0.13
N ILE A 72 0.95 6.09 -0.80
CA ILE A 72 1.51 7.43 -0.93
C ILE A 72 1.48 7.84 -2.40
N LEU A 73 0.75 8.93 -2.67
CA LEU A 73 0.80 9.65 -3.94
C LEU A 73 1.96 10.66 -3.87
N ASP A 74 3.04 10.37 -4.57
CA ASP A 74 4.23 11.23 -4.61
C ASP A 74 4.37 11.94 -5.97
N LYS A 75 5.49 12.65 -6.15
CA LYS A 75 5.79 13.35 -7.41
C LYS A 75 5.76 12.42 -8.63
N ARG A 76 6.15 11.15 -8.44
CA ARG A 76 6.24 10.17 -9.52
C ARG A 76 4.86 9.67 -9.92
N SER A 77 3.95 9.47 -8.96
CA SER A 77 2.59 8.98 -9.19
C SER A 77 1.84 9.72 -10.30
N ALA A 78 1.97 11.04 -10.32
CA ALA A 78 1.37 11.92 -11.32
C ALA A 78 1.94 11.75 -12.75
N SER A 79 3.17 11.29 -12.87
CA SER A 79 3.93 11.27 -14.13
C SER A 79 3.90 9.92 -14.82
N ASP A 80 3.85 8.83 -14.06
CA ASP A 80 3.90 7.49 -14.63
C ASP A 80 2.82 6.53 -14.14
N GLU A 81 1.73 7.06 -13.58
CA GLU A 81 0.55 6.29 -13.20
C GLU A 81 0.85 5.20 -12.16
N THR A 82 1.81 5.48 -11.28
CA THR A 82 2.20 4.56 -10.20
C THR A 82 1.70 5.00 -8.82
N LEU A 83 1.65 4.06 -7.88
CA LEU A 83 1.40 4.31 -6.46
C LEU A 83 2.53 3.68 -5.65
N LEU A 84 2.99 4.36 -4.60
CA LEU A 84 3.82 3.72 -3.58
C LEU A 84 2.90 3.11 -2.53
N ILE A 85 2.84 1.79 -2.45
CA ILE A 85 2.25 1.10 -1.31
C ILE A 85 3.38 0.70 -0.37
N GLN A 86 3.25 1.01 0.91
CA GLN A 86 4.19 0.55 1.93
C GLN A 86 3.47 -0.39 2.89
N PHE A 87 4.06 -1.55 3.15
CA PHE A 87 3.58 -2.55 4.10
C PHE A 87 4.48 -2.60 5.34
N TYR A 88 3.91 -2.50 6.54
CA TYR A 88 4.63 -2.55 7.79
C TYR A 88 4.67 -3.96 8.35
N SER A 89 5.85 -4.57 8.41
CA SER A 89 6.01 -5.86 9.07
C SER A 89 6.00 -5.68 10.59
N ARG A 90 4.83 -5.73 11.21
CA ARG A 90 4.70 -5.63 12.68
C ARG A 90 5.10 -6.92 13.39
N ALA A 91 4.73 -8.07 12.83
CA ALA A 91 5.00 -9.38 13.38
C ALA A 91 6.32 -9.97 12.84
N PRO A 92 6.95 -10.91 13.57
CA PRO A 92 8.04 -11.71 13.02
C PRO A 92 7.65 -12.34 11.69
N GLY A 93 8.59 -12.41 10.76
CA GLY A 93 8.38 -13.11 9.50
C GLY A 93 8.04 -14.59 9.72
N VAL A 94 7.40 -15.19 8.72
CA VAL A 94 7.02 -16.60 8.69
C VAL A 94 8.17 -17.41 8.10
N GLU A 95 8.56 -18.49 8.78
CA GLU A 95 9.55 -19.44 8.28
C GLU A 95 8.93 -20.37 7.25
N ILE A 96 9.48 -20.35 6.04
CA ILE A 96 9.00 -21.10 4.87
C ILE A 96 10.07 -22.11 4.47
N ALA A 97 9.95 -23.32 5.00
CA ALA A 97 10.79 -24.49 4.68
C ALA A 97 12.26 -24.11 4.39
N ASP A 98 12.76 -24.48 3.21
CA ASP A 98 14.15 -24.20 2.78
C ASP A 98 14.34 -22.79 2.19
N GLU A 99 13.26 -22.00 2.01
CA GLU A 99 13.30 -20.65 1.44
C GLU A 99 13.67 -19.57 2.46
N GLY A 100 13.41 -19.84 3.75
CA GLY A 100 13.78 -18.96 4.87
C GLY A 100 12.62 -18.14 5.41
N ILE A 101 12.94 -17.04 6.11
CA ILE A 101 11.96 -16.22 6.85
C ILE A 101 11.53 -14.99 6.04
N PHE A 102 10.22 -14.78 5.89
CA PHE A 102 9.67 -13.63 5.16
C PHE A 102 8.53 -12.90 5.90
N PRO A 103 8.46 -11.56 5.84
CA PRO A 103 9.57 -10.68 5.49
C PRO A 103 10.75 -10.86 6.46
N LYS A 104 11.98 -10.63 5.98
CA LYS A 104 13.22 -10.88 6.75
C LYS A 104 13.40 -9.93 7.94
N GLU A 105 12.81 -8.74 7.84
CA GLU A 105 12.95 -7.67 8.80
C GLU A 105 11.59 -7.41 9.44
N THR A 106 11.58 -7.25 10.75
CA THR A 106 10.40 -6.87 11.53
C THR A 106 10.54 -5.41 11.95
N ASP A 107 9.43 -4.78 12.29
CA ASP A 107 9.34 -3.37 12.65
C ASP A 107 9.78 -2.43 11.51
N LYS A 108 9.50 -2.85 10.27
CA LYS A 108 9.99 -2.19 9.06
C LYS A 108 8.91 -2.02 8.00
N TRP A 109 8.96 -0.89 7.30
CA TRP A 109 8.19 -0.64 6.09
C TRP A 109 8.85 -1.27 4.85
N HIS A 110 8.04 -1.94 4.04
CA HIS A 110 8.43 -2.58 2.78
C HIS A 110 7.72 -1.91 1.60
N ASP A 111 8.51 -1.42 0.66
CA ASP A 111 8.02 -0.53 -0.41
C ASP A 111 7.64 -1.26 -1.69
N PHE A 112 6.40 -1.11 -2.14
CA PHE A 112 5.92 -1.64 -3.42
C PHE A 112 5.49 -0.47 -4.30
N ARG A 113 6.31 -0.13 -5.28
CA ARG A 113 5.91 0.77 -6.36
C ARG A 113 5.18 -0.03 -7.41
N ILE A 114 3.93 0.27 -7.68
CA ILE A 114 3.07 -0.50 -8.60
C ILE A 114 2.31 0.43 -9.53
N ASN A 115 1.67 -0.11 -10.58
CA ASN A 115 0.65 0.67 -11.30
C ASN A 115 -0.54 0.90 -10.36
N TYR A 116 -1.17 2.08 -10.40
CA TYR A 116 -2.28 2.37 -9.47
C TYR A 116 -3.45 1.38 -9.59
N ARG A 117 -3.62 0.77 -10.76
CA ARG A 117 -4.68 -0.21 -11.05
C ARG A 117 -4.50 -1.53 -10.29
N ASP A 118 -3.26 -1.83 -9.91
CA ASP A 118 -2.91 -3.08 -9.25
C ASP A 118 -2.97 -2.95 -7.71
N ALA A 119 -3.37 -1.78 -7.20
CA ALA A 119 -3.36 -1.46 -5.78
C ALA A 119 -4.29 -2.34 -4.95
N GLU A 120 -5.47 -2.66 -5.49
CA GLU A 120 -6.44 -3.57 -4.87
C GLU A 120 -5.90 -5.00 -4.77
N ALA A 121 -5.34 -5.50 -5.87
CA ALA A 121 -4.73 -6.83 -5.93
C ALA A 121 -3.60 -6.97 -4.90
N LEU A 122 -2.61 -6.07 -4.93
CA LEU A 122 -1.49 -6.11 -3.99
C LEU A 122 -1.95 -6.02 -2.53
N THR A 123 -2.88 -5.11 -2.23
CA THR A 123 -3.43 -4.95 -0.87
C THR A 123 -4.12 -6.23 -0.41
N SER A 124 -4.93 -6.84 -1.27
CA SER A 124 -5.65 -8.06 -0.97
C SER A 124 -4.71 -9.24 -0.74
N SER A 125 -3.67 -9.39 -1.57
CA SER A 125 -2.66 -10.45 -1.39
C SER A 125 -1.92 -10.32 -0.07
N LEU A 126 -1.47 -9.10 0.29
CA LEU A 126 -0.69 -8.88 1.51
C LEU A 126 -1.51 -9.01 2.81
N GLN A 127 -2.80 -8.65 2.78
CA GLN A 127 -3.67 -8.69 3.96
C GLN A 127 -4.40 -10.03 4.14
N PHE A 128 -4.85 -10.64 3.04
CA PHE A 128 -5.76 -11.78 3.10
C PHE A 128 -5.18 -13.07 2.49
N GLY A 129 -4.07 -12.96 1.76
CA GLY A 129 -3.40 -14.11 1.21
C GLY A 129 -2.68 -14.94 2.28
N ALA A 130 -2.59 -16.26 2.04
CA ALA A 130 -1.87 -17.15 2.93
C ALA A 130 -0.39 -16.76 2.96
N SER A 131 0.14 -16.40 4.14
CA SER A 131 1.49 -15.83 4.26
C SER A 131 2.57 -16.78 3.75
N ASP A 132 2.37 -18.09 3.86
CA ASP A 132 3.28 -19.13 3.35
C ASP A 132 3.30 -19.25 1.82
N VAL A 133 2.33 -18.66 1.14
CA VAL A 133 2.28 -18.55 -0.32
C VAL A 133 2.72 -17.17 -0.78
N VAL A 134 2.16 -16.12 -0.17
CA VAL A 134 2.36 -14.73 -0.62
C VAL A 134 3.73 -14.20 -0.26
N TYR A 135 4.21 -14.44 0.96
CA TYR A 135 5.41 -13.77 1.44
C TYR A 135 6.70 -14.17 0.70
N PRO A 136 6.93 -15.46 0.36
CA PRO A 136 8.04 -15.84 -0.50
C PRO A 136 8.07 -15.12 -1.84
N VAL A 137 6.90 -14.90 -2.45
CA VAL A 137 6.79 -14.23 -3.75
C VAL A 137 7.02 -12.72 -3.61
N TYR A 138 6.25 -12.05 -2.73
CA TYR A 138 6.25 -10.59 -2.62
C TYR A 138 7.50 -10.03 -1.93
N PHE A 139 8.10 -10.78 -1.00
CA PHE A 139 9.32 -10.35 -0.30
C PHE A 139 10.57 -11.09 -0.79
N GLY A 140 10.47 -12.38 -1.07
CA GLY A 140 11.61 -13.20 -1.51
C GLY A 140 11.98 -13.02 -2.97
N ARG A 141 11.00 -12.85 -3.86
CA ARG A 141 11.21 -12.65 -5.31
C ARG A 141 11.03 -11.19 -5.75
N LYS A 142 10.97 -10.26 -4.80
CA LYS A 142 10.69 -8.84 -5.06
C LYS A 142 11.60 -8.22 -6.13
N GLU A 143 12.90 -8.48 -6.05
CA GLU A 143 13.89 -7.95 -7.01
C GLU A 143 13.65 -8.51 -8.43
N GLU A 144 13.31 -9.80 -8.55
CA GLU A 144 12.99 -10.45 -9.82
C GLU A 144 11.69 -9.91 -10.46
N LEU A 145 10.71 -9.60 -9.60
CA LEU A 145 9.40 -9.12 -10.00
C LEU A 145 9.33 -7.60 -10.15
N THR A 146 10.45 -6.90 -9.97
CA THR A 146 10.54 -5.46 -10.15
C THR A 146 11.28 -5.14 -11.43
N ASN A 147 10.64 -4.41 -12.34
CA ASN A 147 11.25 -4.05 -13.62
C ASN A 147 12.35 -2.98 -13.46
N GLU A 148 13.04 -2.65 -14.55
CA GLU A 148 14.14 -1.66 -14.57
C GLU A 148 13.72 -0.26 -14.11
N ARG A 149 12.41 0.06 -14.14
CA ARG A 149 11.85 1.33 -13.65
C ARG A 149 11.52 1.28 -12.16
N GLY A 150 11.83 0.19 -11.48
CA GLY A 150 11.50 -0.01 -10.08
C GLY A 150 10.02 -0.26 -9.84
N ILE A 151 9.25 -0.72 -10.84
CA ILE A 151 7.81 -1.03 -10.70
C ILE A 151 7.66 -2.54 -10.53
N PHE A 152 7.01 -2.95 -9.44
CA PHE A 152 6.69 -4.33 -9.09
C PHE A 152 5.48 -4.83 -9.89
N ASP A 153 5.62 -5.98 -10.51
CA ASP A 153 4.60 -6.64 -11.33
C ASP A 153 3.66 -7.49 -10.46
N VAL A 154 2.56 -6.87 -10.04
CA VAL A 154 1.57 -7.50 -9.15
C VAL A 154 0.90 -8.69 -9.83
N SER A 155 0.49 -8.54 -11.09
CA SER A 155 -0.19 -9.60 -11.84
C SER A 155 0.68 -10.84 -11.97
N ARG A 156 1.98 -10.65 -12.24
CA ARG A 156 2.93 -11.76 -12.28
C ARG A 156 3.10 -12.41 -10.91
N ALA A 157 3.20 -11.61 -9.84
CA ALA A 157 3.26 -12.11 -8.47
C ALA A 157 2.03 -12.96 -8.10
N GLU A 158 0.83 -12.51 -8.48
CA GLU A 158 -0.42 -13.25 -8.25
C GLU A 158 -0.43 -14.58 -8.99
N ASN A 159 -0.07 -14.59 -10.28
CA ASN A 159 -0.01 -15.81 -11.08
C ASN A 159 0.95 -16.85 -10.47
N ILE A 160 2.10 -16.41 -9.94
CA ILE A 160 3.03 -17.28 -9.21
C ILE A 160 2.35 -17.85 -7.96
N CYS A 161 1.67 -17.01 -7.17
CA CYS A 161 1.02 -17.45 -5.93
C CYS A 161 -0.06 -18.51 -6.16
N ILE A 162 -0.79 -18.43 -7.28
CA ILE A 162 -1.83 -19.41 -7.63
C ILE A 162 -1.31 -20.60 -8.46
N GLY A 163 0.00 -20.65 -8.73
CA GLY A 163 0.64 -21.74 -9.46
C GLY A 163 0.42 -21.74 -10.98
N GLU A 164 0.09 -20.59 -11.56
CA GLU A 164 -0.17 -20.43 -12.99
C GLU A 164 1.07 -20.01 -13.82
N GLU A 165 2.17 -19.64 -13.17
CA GLU A 165 3.47 -19.45 -13.82
C GLU A 165 4.34 -20.72 -13.64
N SER A 166 4.59 -21.45 -14.74
CA SER A 166 5.45 -22.65 -14.82
C SER A 166 6.81 -22.36 -15.42
#